data_AF-K0T0F2-F1
#
_entry.id   AF-K0T0F2-F1
#
_cell.length_a   1.000
_cell.length_b   1.000
_cell.length_c   1.000
_cell.angle_alpha   90.00
_cell.angle_beta   90.00
_cell.angle_gamma   90.00
#
_symmetry.space_group_name_H-M   'P 1'
#
loop_
_entity.id
_entity.type
_entity.pdbx_description
1 polymer ?
#
loop_
_entity_poly.entity_id
_entity_poly.type
_entity_poly.pdbx_seq_one_letter_code
_entity_poly.pdbx_strand_id
1 'polypeptide(L)'
;MYMKGEGVAKDEAKAVECWELAAMRGCAESRHNLGASETKKRKYDRAARHFLIAAKMGHKDSLDVIKRMFANGVATKAQYAEALKGCHDAVEEMKSPDRDEYKKWVGM
;
A
#
# COMPACT_ATOMS: atom_id res chain seq x y z
N MET A 1 -26.25 9.28 21.03
CA MET A 1 -24.87 8.76 20.98
C MET A 1 -24.76 7.84 19.78
N TYR A 2 -24.13 8.29 18.68
CA TYR A 2 -24.08 7.53 17.44
C TYR A 2 -22.88 6.57 17.45
N MET A 3 -23.17 5.26 17.38
CA MET A 3 -22.24 4.19 17.03
C MET A 3 -21.72 4.41 15.58
N LYS A 4 -20.86 5.41 15.37
CA LYS A 4 -20.24 5.68 14.05
C LYS A 4 -18.98 4.84 13.78
N GLY A 5 -18.56 4.02 14.73
CA GLY A 5 -17.29 3.26 14.64
C GLY A 5 -17.42 1.91 13.95
N GLU A 6 -18.49 1.15 14.21
CA GLU A 6 -18.54 -0.28 13.82
C GLU A 6 -18.80 -0.49 12.33
N GLY A 7 -19.68 0.30 11.70
CA GLY A 7 -19.93 0.22 10.26
C GLY A 7 -18.72 0.68 9.43
N VAL A 8 -18.14 1.83 9.81
CA VAL A 8 -16.99 2.43 9.10
C VAL A 8 -15.73 1.58 9.24
N ALA A 9 -15.47 1.01 10.42
CA ALA A 9 -14.32 0.10 10.59
C ALA A 9 -14.49 -1.20 9.79
N LYS A 10 -15.71 -1.72 9.70
CA LYS A 10 -16.02 -2.93 8.92
C LYS A 10 -15.90 -2.69 7.42
N ASP A 11 -16.30 -1.51 6.95
CA ASP A 11 -16.15 -1.10 5.55
C ASP A 11 -14.68 -0.77 5.20
N GLU A 12 -13.92 -0.18 6.12
CA GLU A 12 -12.47 0.03 5.93
C GLU A 12 -11.71 -1.31 5.81
N ALA A 13 -12.06 -2.32 6.61
CA ALA A 13 -11.42 -3.65 6.51
C ALA A 13 -11.68 -4.31 5.16
N LYS A 14 -12.93 -4.30 4.68
CA LYS A 14 -13.29 -4.82 3.35
C LYS A 14 -12.62 -4.03 2.23
N ALA A 15 -12.53 -2.71 2.36
CA ALA A 15 -11.85 -1.87 1.37
C ALA A 15 -10.36 -2.22 1.30
N VAL A 16 -9.70 -2.48 2.44
CA VAL A 16 -8.31 -2.94 2.48
C VAL A 16 -8.12 -4.26 1.76
N GLU A 17 -8.98 -5.27 1.98
CA GLU A 17 -8.90 -6.54 1.26
C GLU A 17 -9.06 -6.36 -0.26
N CYS A 18 -10.03 -5.54 -0.68
CA CYS A 18 -10.21 -5.22 -2.10
C CYS A 18 -8.98 -4.52 -2.69
N TRP A 19 -8.39 -3.57 -1.95
CA TRP A 19 -7.18 -2.88 -2.40
C TRP A 19 -5.96 -3.78 -2.41
N GLU A 20 -5.83 -4.75 -1.49
CA GLU A 20 -4.75 -5.74 -1.49
C GLU A 20 -4.82 -6.62 -2.75
N LEU A 21 -6.00 -7.14 -3.07
CA LEU A 21 -6.22 -7.91 -4.30
C LEU A 21 -5.91 -7.09 -5.55
N ALA A 22 -6.41 -5.86 -5.63
CA ALA A 22 -6.15 -4.98 -6.77
C ALA A 22 -4.68 -4.55 -6.86
N ALA A 23 -4.01 -4.32 -5.73
CA ALA A 23 -2.58 -4.03 -5.66
C ALA A 23 -1.76 -5.22 -6.18
N MET A 24 -2.07 -6.45 -5.76
CA MET A 24 -1.46 -7.68 -6.31
C MET A 24 -1.70 -7.84 -7.81
N ARG A 25 -2.77 -7.22 -8.34
CA ARG A 25 -3.04 -7.19 -9.78
C ARG A 25 -2.38 -6.03 -10.54
N GLY A 26 -1.59 -5.19 -9.87
CA GLY A 26 -0.92 -4.06 -10.51
C GLY A 26 -1.75 -2.79 -10.57
N CYS A 27 -2.76 -2.64 -9.70
CA CYS A 27 -3.44 -1.36 -9.54
C CYS A 27 -2.62 -0.40 -8.66
N ALA A 28 -2.11 0.68 -9.26
CA ALA A 28 -1.31 1.68 -8.55
C ALA A 28 -2.14 2.52 -7.56
N GLU A 29 -3.40 2.83 -7.92
CA GLU A 29 -4.35 3.55 -7.06
C GLU A 29 -4.70 2.76 -5.80
N SER A 30 -4.93 1.45 -5.93
CA SER A 30 -5.19 0.59 -4.77
C SER A 30 -4.00 0.54 -3.81
N ARG A 31 -2.77 0.53 -4.34
CA ARG A 31 -1.57 0.69 -3.51
C ARG A 31 -1.50 2.04 -2.81
N HIS A 32 -1.88 3.12 -3.48
CA HIS A 32 -1.98 4.43 -2.84
C HIS A 32 -2.96 4.40 -1.66
N ASN A 33 -4.14 3.81 -1.85
CA ASN A 33 -5.17 3.72 -0.80
C ASN A 33 -4.72 2.86 0.39
N LEU A 34 -3.98 1.78 0.16
CA LEU A 34 -3.33 1.01 1.23
C LEU A 34 -2.33 1.87 2.01
N GLY A 35 -1.51 2.66 1.32
CA GLY A 35 -0.59 3.61 1.95
C GLY A 35 -1.32 4.63 2.83
N ALA A 36 -2.43 5.17 2.36
CA ALA A 36 -3.26 6.11 3.11
C ALA A 36 -3.89 5.45 4.35
N SER A 37 -4.39 4.22 4.21
CA SER A 37 -4.94 3.44 5.33
C SER A 37 -3.90 3.18 6.42
N GLU A 38 -2.68 2.76 6.03
CA GLU A 38 -1.58 2.52 6.97
C GLU A 38 -1.10 3.83 7.63
N THR A 39 -1.16 4.96 6.91
CA THR A 39 -0.85 6.29 7.46
C THR A 39 -1.84 6.68 8.56
N LYS A 40 -3.15 6.44 8.37
CA LYS A 40 -4.17 6.65 9.41
C LYS A 40 -3.89 5.81 10.66
N LYS A 41 -3.37 4.59 10.48
CA LYS A 41 -2.96 3.67 11.55
C LYS A 41 -1.58 3.99 12.16
N ARG A 42 -0.94 5.09 11.73
CA ARG A 42 0.42 5.52 12.13
C ARG A 42 1.52 4.49 11.83
N LYS A 43 1.29 3.60 10.86
CA LYS A 43 2.24 2.59 10.37
C LYS A 43 3.02 3.16 9.18
N TYR A 44 3.84 4.15 9.45
CA TYR A 44 4.47 4.97 8.40
C TYR A 44 5.49 4.21 7.56
N ASP A 45 6.12 3.16 8.10
CA ASP A 45 7.01 2.26 7.37
C ASP A 45 6.25 1.48 6.27
N ARG A 46 5.07 0.93 6.61
CA ARG A 46 4.20 0.23 5.67
C ARG A 46 3.62 1.20 4.66
N ALA A 47 3.15 2.36 5.12
CA ALA A 47 2.62 3.39 4.25
C ALA A 47 3.63 3.84 3.19
N ALA A 48 4.88 4.13 3.59
CA ALA A 48 5.94 4.53 2.68
C ALA A 48 6.22 3.46 1.62
N ARG A 49 6.22 2.16 1.99
CA ARG A 49 6.35 1.05 1.03
C ARG A 49 5.24 1.07 -0.02
N HIS A 50 3.98 1.15 0.42
CA HIS A 50 2.83 1.18 -0.49
C HIS A 50 2.86 2.37 -1.45
N PHE A 51 3.16 3.57 -0.96
CA PHE A 51 3.29 4.74 -1.80
C PHE A 51 4.46 4.62 -2.79
N LEU A 52 5.59 4.04 -2.38
CA LEU A 52 6.76 3.91 -3.26
C LEU A 52 6.47 2.97 -4.42
N ILE A 53 5.79 1.85 -4.14
CA ILE A 53 5.41 0.91 -5.19
C ILE A 53 4.39 1.57 -6.13
N ALA A 54 3.38 2.27 -5.59
CA ALA A 54 2.43 3.03 -6.41
C ALA A 54 3.14 4.08 -7.30
N ALA A 55 4.11 4.81 -6.75
CA ALA A 55 4.90 5.79 -7.50
C ALA A 55 5.74 5.13 -8.61
N LYS A 56 6.39 4.00 -8.34
CA LYS A 56 7.12 3.22 -9.37
C LYS A 56 6.21 2.72 -10.50
N MET A 57 4.93 2.48 -10.20
CA MET A 57 3.91 2.12 -11.18
C MET A 57 3.31 3.32 -11.91
N GLY A 58 3.81 4.55 -11.66
CA GLY A 58 3.39 5.77 -12.34
C GLY A 58 2.38 6.62 -11.59
N HIS A 59 2.00 6.26 -10.36
CA HIS A 59 1.05 7.05 -9.55
C HIS A 59 1.73 8.27 -8.93
N LYS A 60 1.66 9.41 -9.63
CA LYS A 60 2.38 10.65 -9.27
C LYS A 60 2.02 11.18 -7.89
N ASP A 61 0.76 11.10 -7.48
CA ASP A 61 0.30 11.60 -6.17
C ASP A 61 0.98 10.86 -5.01
N SER A 62 1.32 9.58 -5.20
CA SER A 62 2.03 8.81 -4.18
C SER A 62 3.44 9.36 -3.94
N LEU A 63 4.10 9.88 -4.97
CA LEU A 63 5.41 10.50 -4.84
C LEU A 63 5.33 11.77 -3.99
N ASP A 64 4.29 12.57 -4.17
CA ASP A 64 4.11 13.80 -3.41
C ASP A 64 3.73 13.55 -1.95
N VAL A 65 2.95 12.49 -1.69
CA VAL A 65 2.69 12.05 -0.31
C VAL A 65 3.98 11.60 0.39
N ILE A 66 4.83 10.83 -0.28
CA ILE A 66 6.16 10.44 0.24
C ILE A 66 6.98 11.68 0.58
N LYS A 67 7.13 12.62 -0.34
CA LYS A 67 7.88 13.87 -0.10
C LYS A 67 7.35 14.61 1.14
N ARG A 68 6.02 14.71 1.30
CA ARG A 68 5.40 15.34 2.47
C ARG A 68 5.64 14.57 3.75
N MET A 69 5.56 13.24 3.74
CA MET A 69 5.87 12.40 4.91
C MET A 69 7.30 12.62 5.40
N PHE A 70 8.26 12.79 4.49
CA PHE A 70 9.65 13.08 4.84
C PHE A 70 9.89 14.53 5.24
N ALA A 71 9.30 15.49 4.53
CA ALA A 71 9.42 16.91 4.86
C ALA A 71 8.85 17.22 6.26
N ASN A 72 7.78 16.53 6.65
CA ASN A 72 7.17 16.66 7.97
C ASN A 72 7.89 15.85 9.07
N GLY A 73 8.97 15.14 8.76
CA GLY A 73 9.72 14.33 9.72
C GLY A 73 8.96 13.11 10.25
N VAL A 74 7.86 12.71 9.60
CA VAL A 74 6.99 11.61 10.03
C VAL A 74 7.65 10.25 9.80
N ALA A 75 8.54 10.16 8.81
CA ALA A 75 9.36 8.99 8.53
C ALA A 75 10.85 9.35 8.52
N THR A 76 11.67 8.51 9.15
CA THR A 76 13.12 8.69 9.21
C THR A 76 13.79 8.32 7.88
N LYS A 77 15.01 8.82 7.65
CA LYS A 77 15.83 8.42 6.48
C LYS A 77 16.05 6.90 6.39
N ALA A 78 16.14 6.22 7.53
CA ALA A 78 16.29 4.77 7.59
C ALA A 78 15.02 4.05 7.09
N GLN A 79 13.84 4.48 7.55
CA GLN A 79 12.55 3.94 7.09
C GLN A 79 12.36 4.17 5.59
N TYR A 80 12.85 5.29 5.04
CA TYR A 80 12.84 5.51 3.59
C TYR A 80 13.70 4.50 2.83
N ALA A 81 14.94 4.29 3.28
CA ALA A 81 15.86 3.37 2.64
C ALA A 81 15.32 1.93 2.67
N GLU A 82 14.72 1.52 3.78
CA GLU A 82 14.05 0.24 3.90
C GLU A 82 12.82 0.14 2.99
N ALA A 83 12.02 1.20 2.91
CA ALA A 83 10.85 1.23 2.04
C ALA A 83 11.23 1.18 0.55
N LEU A 84 12.35 1.80 0.17
CA LEU A 84 12.92 1.71 -1.18
C LEU A 84 13.39 0.29 -1.52
N LYS A 85 14.06 -0.40 -0.57
CA LYS A 85 14.48 -1.79 -0.72
C LYS A 85 13.29 -2.72 -0.87
N GLY A 86 12.34 -2.71 0.08
CA GLY A 86 11.15 -3.55 0.02
C GLY A 86 10.25 -3.26 -1.18
N CYS A 87 10.34 -2.06 -1.76
CA CYS A 87 9.64 -1.72 -3.00
C CYS A 87 10.27 -2.37 -4.25
N HIS A 88 11.57 -2.71 -4.23
CA HIS A 88 12.16 -3.55 -5.29
C HIS A 88 11.58 -4.96 -5.21
N ASP A 89 11.67 -5.58 -4.03
CA ASP A 89 11.18 -6.94 -3.80
C ASP A 89 9.69 -7.08 -4.12
N ALA A 90 8.85 -6.16 -3.63
CA ALA A 90 7.42 -6.19 -3.88
C ALA A 90 7.04 -6.01 -5.37
N VAL A 91 7.86 -5.32 -6.16
CA VAL A 91 7.64 -5.19 -7.60
C VAL A 91 8.05 -6.46 -8.33
N GLU A 92 9.09 -7.15 -7.88
CA GLU A 92 9.49 -8.43 -8.44
C GLU A 92 8.50 -9.55 -8.08
N GLU A 93 8.00 -9.59 -6.84
CA GLU A 93 6.93 -10.50 -6.40
C GLU A 93 5.65 -10.36 -7.26
N MET A 94 5.28 -9.13 -7.63
CA MET A 94 4.13 -8.91 -8.54
C MET A 94 4.36 -9.46 -9.95
N LYS A 95 5.62 -9.51 -10.40
CA LYS A 95 6.02 -9.99 -11.72
C LYS A 95 6.29 -11.50 -11.70
N SER A 96 6.51 -12.09 -10.53
CA SER A 96 6.80 -13.51 -10.40
C SER A 96 5.61 -14.36 -10.87
N PRO A 97 5.86 -15.46 -11.62
CA PRO A 97 4.83 -16.41 -12.06
C PRO A 97 4.00 -17.04 -10.93
N ASP A 98 4.46 -16.98 -9.67
CA ASP A 98 3.72 -17.44 -8.49
C ASP A 98 2.36 -16.74 -8.32
N ARG A 99 2.19 -15.53 -8.87
CA ARG A 99 0.87 -14.87 -8.97
C ARG A 99 -0.14 -15.75 -9.72
N ASP A 100 0.29 -16.49 -10.74
CA ASP A 100 -0.57 -17.37 -11.50
C ASP A 100 -0.78 -18.71 -10.78
N GLU A 101 0.15 -19.17 -9.93
CA GLU A 101 -0.08 -20.30 -9.02
C GLU A 101 -1.13 -19.97 -7.96
N TYR A 102 -1.13 -18.76 -7.39
CA TYR A 102 -2.18 -18.30 -6.47
C TYR A 102 -3.57 -18.32 -7.15
N LYS A 103 -3.69 -17.83 -8.40
CA LYS A 103 -4.96 -17.98 -9.16
C LYS A 103 -5.37 -19.43 -9.36
N LYS A 104 -4.39 -20.30 -9.63
CA LYS A 104 -4.59 -21.75 -9.80
C LYS A 104 -5.08 -22.43 -8.53
N TRP A 105 -4.64 -21.95 -7.37
CA TRP A 105 -5.01 -22.48 -6.05
C TRP A 105 -6.35 -21.93 -5.53
N VAL A 106 -6.67 -20.66 -5.82
CA VAL A 106 -7.94 -20.02 -5.37
C VAL A 106 -9.08 -20.19 -6.39
N GLY A 107 -8.84 -20.85 -7.54
CA GLY A 107 -9.88 -21.20 -8.51
C GLY A 107 -10.60 -20.00 -9.13
N MET A 108 -9.85 -18.95 -9.47
CA MET A 108 -10.34 -17.77 -10.21
C MET A 108 -9.82 -17.72 -11.63
#